data_AF-A0A6I4N046-F1
#
_entry.id   AF-A0A6I4N046-F1
#
_cell.length_a   1.000
_cell.length_b   1.000
_cell.length_c   1.000
_cell.angle_alpha   90.00
_cell.angle_beta   90.00
_cell.angle_gamma   90.00
#
_symmetry.space_group_name_H-M   'P 1'
#
loop_
_entity.id
_entity.type
_entity.pdbx_description
1 polymer ?
#
loop_
_entity_poly.entity_id
_entity_poly.type
_entity_poly.pdbx_seq_one_letter_code
_entity_poly.pdbx_strand_id
1 'polypeptide(L)'
;MSTAEHLAAIDLLRSREFPAEHGRSPCGVGGPGYHIAELLTSGDFWEDDGTQWEATSVQYDAERDGLTVLLTERWGAPQIFSLASAFERAQGDVYDDGGEAGDDGEAGAAEEIPEPWGSLSSSVPDLHLWRVDGRWIALGVSQWDKELPFQLLAVVTEIDPP
;
A
#
# COMPACT_ATOMS: atom_id res chain seq x y z
N MET A 1 15.08 9.80 -6.96
CA MET A 1 14.97 9.02 -8.21
C MET A 1 14.22 9.84 -9.23
N SER A 2 14.45 9.58 -10.51
CA SER A 2 13.65 10.09 -11.61
C SER A 2 12.48 9.15 -11.91
N THR A 3 11.45 9.66 -12.58
CA THR A 3 10.31 8.87 -13.06
C THR A 3 10.73 7.64 -13.88
N ALA A 4 11.81 7.74 -14.66
CA ALA A 4 12.33 6.61 -15.43
C ALA A 4 12.89 5.49 -14.54
N GLU A 5 13.51 5.82 -13.41
CA GLU A 5 14.00 4.85 -12.44
C GLU A 5 12.83 4.13 -11.75
N HIS A 6 11.75 4.85 -11.43
CA HIS A 6 10.53 4.23 -10.90
C HIS A 6 9.92 3.23 -11.87
N LEU A 7 9.78 3.60 -13.15
CA LEU A 7 9.26 2.68 -14.17
C LEU A 7 10.15 1.44 -14.34
N ALA A 8 11.48 1.63 -14.35
CA ALA A 8 12.43 0.53 -14.40
C ALA A 8 12.33 -0.40 -13.19
N ALA A 9 12.11 0.16 -11.99
CA ALA A 9 11.87 -0.63 -10.78
C ALA A 9 10.59 -1.46 -10.90
N ILE A 10 9.48 -0.87 -11.36
CA ILE A 10 8.20 -1.58 -11.58
C ILE A 10 8.38 -2.71 -12.60
N ASP A 11 9.04 -2.45 -13.73
CA ASP A 11 9.30 -3.48 -14.75
C ASP A 11 10.20 -4.61 -14.20
N LEU A 12 11.19 -4.28 -13.36
CA LEU A 12 12.02 -5.28 -12.69
C LEU A 12 11.18 -6.17 -11.76
N LEU A 13 10.31 -5.60 -10.92
CA LEU A 13 9.43 -6.35 -10.03
C LEU A 13 8.54 -7.33 -10.82
N ARG A 14 7.97 -6.87 -11.94
CA ARG A 14 7.11 -7.69 -12.80
C ARG A 14 7.83 -8.90 -13.40
N SER A 15 9.11 -8.73 -13.76
CA SER A 15 9.91 -9.79 -14.38
C SER A 15 10.48 -10.81 -13.40
N ARG A 16 10.47 -10.52 -12.10
CA ARG A 16 10.99 -11.41 -11.07
C ARG A 16 9.97 -12.48 -10.67
N GLU A 17 10.52 -13.62 -10.27
CA GLU A 17 9.77 -14.64 -9.54
C GLU A 17 9.50 -14.19 -8.11
N PHE A 18 8.41 -14.66 -7.52
CA PHE A 18 8.08 -14.34 -6.14
C PHE A 18 8.95 -15.13 -5.17
N PRO A 19 9.41 -14.53 -4.06
CA PRO A 19 10.17 -15.23 -3.05
C PRO A 19 9.33 -16.33 -2.39
N ALA A 20 9.96 -17.44 -2.02
CA ALA A 20 9.28 -18.51 -1.29
C ALA A 20 9.08 -18.21 0.20
N GLU A 21 9.80 -17.22 0.73
CA GLU A 21 9.77 -16.80 2.14
C GLU A 21 9.61 -15.29 2.24
N HIS A 22 8.95 -14.83 3.29
CA HIS A 22 8.82 -13.42 3.60
C HIS A 22 10.19 -12.82 3.98
N GLY A 23 10.55 -11.69 3.39
CA GLY A 23 11.82 -11.05 3.72
C GLY A 23 12.04 -9.69 3.08
N ARG A 24 13.01 -8.96 3.62
CA ARG A 24 13.49 -7.70 3.06
C ARG A 24 14.62 -7.98 2.07
N SER A 25 14.54 -7.34 0.91
CA SER A 25 15.55 -7.37 -0.15
C SER A 25 16.00 -5.94 -0.48
N PRO A 26 17.10 -5.77 -1.25
CA PRO A 26 17.51 -4.44 -1.73
C PRO A 26 16.46 -3.71 -2.58
N CYS A 27 15.46 -4.44 -3.09
CA CYS A 27 14.39 -3.91 -3.93
C CYS A 27 13.08 -3.70 -3.13
N GLY A 28 13.10 -3.90 -1.82
CA GLY A 28 11.94 -3.79 -0.94
C GLY A 28 11.55 -5.11 -0.27
N VAL A 29 10.33 -5.19 0.24
CA VAL A 29 9.79 -6.37 0.96
C VAL A 29 9.14 -7.32 -0.04
N GLY A 30 9.25 -8.62 0.16
CA GLY A 30 8.56 -9.59 -0.68
C GLY A 30 8.28 -10.90 0.05
N GLY A 31 7.39 -11.69 -0.51
CA GLY A 31 6.99 -12.97 0.02
C GLY A 31 6.25 -13.81 -1.02
N PRO A 32 5.71 -14.98 -0.63
CA PRO A 32 5.00 -15.86 -1.55
C PRO A 32 3.88 -15.12 -2.30
N GLY A 33 4.03 -15.00 -3.61
CA GLY A 33 3.04 -14.37 -4.48
C GLY A 33 3.07 -12.84 -4.54
N TYR A 34 4.01 -12.15 -3.88
CA TYR A 34 4.07 -10.68 -3.95
C TYR A 34 5.47 -10.06 -3.80
N HIS A 35 5.60 -8.83 -4.31
CA HIS A 35 6.70 -7.90 -4.09
C HIS A 35 6.16 -6.50 -3.76
N ILE A 36 6.83 -5.78 -2.86
CA ILE A 36 6.59 -4.39 -2.51
C ILE A 36 7.92 -3.65 -2.59
N ALA A 37 8.01 -2.64 -3.44
CA ALA A 37 9.17 -1.75 -3.52
C ALA A 37 8.84 -0.36 -3.01
N GLU A 38 9.74 0.18 -2.20
CA GLU A 38 9.76 1.58 -1.80
C GLU A 38 10.44 2.38 -2.92
N LEU A 39 9.66 3.02 -3.79
CA LEU A 39 10.14 3.82 -4.93
C LEU A 39 10.76 5.13 -4.46
N LEU A 40 10.12 5.78 -3.48
CA LEU A 40 10.59 6.98 -2.81
C LEU A 40 10.33 6.86 -1.32
N THR A 41 11.17 7.50 -0.51
CA THR A 41 11.00 7.61 0.94
C THR A 41 11.43 9.00 1.38
N SER A 42 10.59 9.68 2.17
CA SER A 42 10.88 11.05 2.63
C SER A 42 11.82 11.02 3.84
N GLY A 43 12.18 12.21 4.33
CA GLY A 43 12.68 12.33 5.70
C GLY A 43 11.58 12.04 6.71
N ASP A 44 11.98 11.82 7.97
CA ASP A 44 11.08 11.86 9.12
C ASP A 44 10.66 13.29 9.47
N PHE A 45 9.64 13.41 10.33
CA PHE A 45 8.99 14.68 10.69
C PHE A 45 9.04 14.96 12.19
N TRP A 46 9.96 14.34 12.94
CA TRP A 46 10.06 14.50 14.40
C TRP A 46 10.21 15.96 14.87
N GLU A 47 10.82 16.81 14.05
CA GLU A 47 11.05 18.23 14.35
C GLU A 47 10.15 19.17 13.52
N ASP A 48 9.19 18.63 12.77
CA ASP A 48 8.35 19.42 11.87
C ASP A 48 7.17 20.09 12.60
N ASP A 49 6.91 21.35 12.28
CA ASP A 49 5.75 22.10 12.79
C ASP A 49 4.44 21.79 12.03
N GLY A 50 4.49 20.83 11.10
CA GLY A 50 3.38 20.38 10.25
C GLY A 50 3.43 20.93 8.84
N THR A 51 4.20 21.99 8.58
CA THR A 51 4.28 22.61 7.26
C THR A 51 5.06 21.78 6.25
N GLN A 52 6.13 21.08 6.67
CA GLN A 52 6.86 20.19 5.77
C GLN A 52 6.09 18.90 5.52
N TRP A 53 5.34 18.41 6.51
CA TRP A 53 4.46 17.26 6.36
C TRP A 53 3.41 17.51 5.27
N GLU A 54 2.70 18.63 5.31
CA GLU A 54 1.68 18.96 4.31
C GLU A 54 2.27 19.08 2.90
N ALA A 55 3.40 19.78 2.77
CA ALA A 55 4.08 19.92 1.49
C ALA A 55 4.57 18.57 0.94
N THR A 56 5.08 17.69 1.82
CA THR A 56 5.56 16.37 1.43
C THR A 56 4.41 15.45 1.04
N SER A 57 3.30 15.48 1.77
CA SER A 57 2.09 14.73 1.42
C SER A 57 1.63 15.05 -0.01
N VAL A 58 1.47 16.34 -0.33
CA VAL A 58 1.09 16.81 -1.67
C VAL A 58 2.11 16.39 -2.73
N GLN A 59 3.39 16.44 -2.41
CA GLN A 59 4.44 16.00 -3.32
C GLN A 59 4.34 14.49 -3.61
N TYR A 60 4.14 13.65 -2.60
CA TYR A 60 4.08 12.20 -2.77
C TYR A 60 2.84 11.76 -3.55
N ASP A 61 1.70 12.41 -3.32
CA ASP A 61 0.49 12.21 -4.12
C ASP A 61 0.72 12.62 -5.58
N ALA A 62 1.37 13.76 -5.82
CA ALA A 62 1.69 14.21 -7.17
C ALA A 62 2.66 13.25 -7.90
N GLU A 63 3.64 12.67 -7.20
CA GLU A 63 4.54 11.65 -7.77
C GLU A 63 3.79 10.36 -8.12
N ARG A 64 2.89 9.89 -7.23
CA ARG A 64 2.02 8.74 -7.51
C ARG A 64 1.15 9.00 -8.73
N ASP A 65 0.54 10.16 -8.81
CA ASP A 65 -0.37 10.54 -9.89
C ASP A 65 0.39 10.69 -11.21
N GLY A 66 1.59 11.26 -11.18
CA GLY A 66 2.49 11.34 -12.33
C GLY A 66 2.85 9.96 -12.90
N LEU A 67 3.20 9.01 -12.03
CA LEU A 67 3.42 7.62 -12.45
C LEU A 67 2.14 6.97 -12.98
N THR A 68 1.00 7.26 -12.36
CA THR A 68 -0.30 6.73 -12.76
C THR A 68 -0.66 7.16 -14.16
N VAL A 69 -0.41 8.42 -14.54
CA VAL A 69 -0.63 8.91 -15.91
C VAL A 69 0.20 8.10 -16.91
N LEU A 70 1.49 7.89 -16.63
CA LEU A 70 2.38 7.15 -17.52
C LEU A 70 2.01 5.66 -17.64
N LEU A 71 1.62 5.03 -16.54
CA LEU A 71 1.16 3.64 -16.55
C LEU A 71 -0.21 3.49 -17.20
N THR A 72 -1.05 4.52 -17.12
CA THR A 72 -2.34 4.57 -17.82
C THR A 72 -2.18 4.54 -19.33
N GLU A 73 -1.15 5.20 -19.87
CA GLU A 73 -0.83 5.11 -21.30
C GLU A 73 -0.44 3.69 -21.73
N ARG A 74 0.14 2.90 -20.82
CA ARG A 74 0.63 1.54 -21.09
C ARG A 74 -0.42 0.46 -20.87
N TRP A 75 -1.24 0.58 -19.82
CA TRP A 75 -2.12 -0.49 -19.34
C TRP A 75 -3.59 -0.07 -19.24
N GLY A 76 -3.94 1.17 -19.60
CA GLY A 76 -5.28 1.72 -19.44
C GLY A 76 -5.54 2.26 -18.04
N ALA A 77 -6.75 2.76 -17.82
CA ALA A 77 -7.12 3.44 -16.58
C ALA A 77 -6.98 2.50 -15.36
N PRO A 78 -6.41 2.98 -14.24
CA PRO A 78 -6.34 2.21 -13.01
C PRO A 78 -7.73 2.02 -12.40
N GLN A 79 -7.86 0.97 -11.61
CA GLN A 79 -8.91 0.86 -10.61
C GLN A 79 -8.42 1.52 -9.33
N ILE A 80 -9.17 2.51 -8.82
CA ILE A 80 -8.89 3.12 -7.52
C ILE A 80 -9.55 2.25 -6.45
N PHE A 81 -8.76 1.76 -5.50
CA PHE A 81 -9.21 0.79 -4.51
C PHE A 81 -8.77 1.23 -3.12
N SER A 82 -9.73 1.32 -2.20
CA SER A 82 -9.45 1.64 -0.79
C SER A 82 -9.24 0.36 0.03
N LEU A 83 -8.27 0.39 0.94
CA LEU A 83 -8.01 -0.71 1.86
C LEU A 83 -8.72 -0.54 3.22
N ALA A 84 -9.55 0.49 3.39
CA ALA A 84 -10.21 0.79 4.66
C ALA A 84 -11.03 -0.39 5.19
N SER A 85 -11.82 -1.05 4.33
CA SER A 85 -12.62 -2.22 4.75
C SER A 85 -11.75 -3.43 5.11
N ALA A 86 -10.60 -3.61 4.45
CA ALA A 86 -9.65 -4.66 4.82
C ALA A 86 -9.03 -4.37 6.20
N PHE A 87 -8.68 -3.10 6.46
CA PHE A 87 -8.15 -2.66 7.75
C PHE A 87 -9.15 -2.84 8.90
N GLU A 88 -10.42 -2.48 8.69
CA GLU A 88 -11.50 -2.66 9.68
C GLU A 88 -11.67 -4.14 10.03
N ARG A 89 -11.75 -5.02 9.03
CA ARG A 89 -11.85 -6.47 9.23
C ARG A 89 -10.62 -7.06 9.91
N ALA A 90 -9.42 -6.56 9.58
CA ALA A 90 -8.18 -6.99 10.21
C ALA A 90 -8.10 -6.63 11.70
N GLN A 91 -8.69 -5.49 12.11
CA GLN A 91 -8.73 -5.10 13.52
C GLN A 91 -9.82 -5.82 14.33
N GLY A 92 -10.91 -6.22 13.67
CA GLY A 92 -12.10 -6.75 14.34
C GLY A 92 -12.87 -5.68 15.12
N ASP A 93 -13.92 -6.07 15.84
CA ASP A 93 -14.70 -5.15 16.67
C ASP A 93 -13.91 -4.74 17.93
N VAL A 94 -13.26 -3.57 17.88
CA VAL A 94 -12.66 -2.92 19.05
C VAL A 94 -13.65 -1.92 19.65
N TYR A 95 -14.83 -2.40 20.05
CA TYR A 95 -15.77 -1.63 20.86
C TYR A 95 -16.02 -2.35 22.18
N ASP A 96 -15.14 -2.11 23.16
CA ASP A 96 -15.48 -2.23 24.58
C ASP A 96 -16.17 -0.92 25.00
N ASP A 97 -17.34 -0.62 24.42
CA ASP A 97 -18.24 0.34 25.02
C ASP A 97 -19.07 -0.45 26.03
N GLY A 98 -18.95 -0.13 27.32
CA GLY A 98 -19.67 -0.78 28.42
C GLY A 98 -21.19 -0.62 28.40
N GLY A 99 -21.80 -0.61 27.21
CA GLY A 99 -23.23 -0.67 26.95
C GLY A 99 -23.75 -2.08 27.21
N GLU A 100 -24.92 -2.14 27.83
CA GLU A 100 -25.57 -3.39 28.20
C GLU A 100 -25.75 -4.30 26.99
N ALA A 101 -25.28 -5.55 27.13
CA ALA A 101 -25.39 -6.59 26.13
C ALA A 101 -26.86 -6.77 25.69
N GLY A 102 -27.18 -6.28 24.50
CA GLY A 102 -28.25 -6.90 23.70
C GLY A 102 -27.81 -8.32 23.35
N ASP A 103 -28.73 -9.27 23.52
CA ASP A 103 -28.55 -10.73 23.49
C ASP A 103 -28.13 -11.33 22.13
N ASP A 104 -27.66 -10.52 21.19
CA ASP A 104 -27.41 -10.89 19.80
C ASP A 104 -26.18 -10.19 19.15
N GLY A 105 -25.35 -9.51 19.95
CA GLY A 105 -24.10 -8.89 19.50
C GLY A 105 -22.94 -9.88 19.37
N GLU A 106 -22.80 -10.52 18.21
CA GLU A 106 -21.59 -11.28 17.86
C GLU A 106 -20.46 -10.29 17.58
N ALA A 107 -19.56 -10.08 18.56
CA ALA A 107 -18.34 -9.32 18.36
C ALA A 107 -17.51 -9.98 17.24
N GLY A 108 -17.31 -9.27 16.14
CA GLY A 108 -16.55 -9.72 14.99
C GLY A 108 -15.09 -9.96 15.35
N ALA A 109 -14.64 -11.21 15.28
CA ALA A 109 -13.24 -11.55 15.43
C ALA A 109 -12.40 -10.94 14.30
N ALA A 110 -11.17 -10.55 14.61
CA ALA A 110 -10.19 -10.09 13.62
C ALA A 110 -10.01 -11.13 12.50
N GLU A 111 -10.15 -10.69 11.26
CA GLU A 111 -9.94 -11.51 10.06
C GLU A 111 -8.45 -11.48 9.65
N GLU A 112 -7.89 -12.63 9.31
CA GLU A 112 -6.55 -12.71 8.72
C GLU A 112 -6.63 -12.28 7.24
N ILE A 113 -6.26 -11.03 6.96
CA ILE A 113 -6.18 -10.51 5.60
C ILE A 113 -4.89 -11.02 4.94
N PRO A 114 -4.97 -11.61 3.73
CA PRO A 114 -3.77 -12.11 3.05
C PRO A 114 -2.79 -11.00 2.72
N GLU A 115 -1.50 -11.32 2.80
CA GLU A 115 -0.44 -10.47 2.25
C GLU A 115 -0.60 -10.32 0.73
N PRO A 116 -0.21 -9.19 0.12
CA PRO A 116 0.35 -7.98 0.76
C PRO A 116 -0.72 -7.05 1.37
N TRP A 117 -2.01 -7.36 1.22
CA TRP A 117 -3.10 -6.45 1.52
C TRP A 117 -3.24 -6.15 3.02
N GLY A 118 -2.98 -7.15 3.88
CA GLY A 118 -2.96 -6.97 5.33
C GLY A 118 -1.99 -5.86 5.73
N SER A 119 -0.71 -6.03 5.40
CA SER A 119 0.34 -5.03 5.66
C SER A 119 0.05 -3.66 5.05
N LEU A 120 -0.45 -3.60 3.81
CA LEU A 120 -0.75 -2.33 3.14
C LEU A 120 -1.93 -1.59 3.79
N SER A 121 -2.94 -2.31 4.27
CA SER A 121 -4.17 -1.72 4.81
C SER A 121 -3.94 -0.87 6.06
N SER A 122 -2.85 -1.14 6.79
CA SER A 122 -2.49 -0.39 8.01
C SER A 122 -1.85 0.98 7.73
N SER A 123 -1.44 1.27 6.50
CA SER A 123 -0.63 2.48 6.21
C SER A 123 -0.93 3.14 4.86
N VAL A 124 -1.67 2.47 3.96
CA VAL A 124 -2.01 2.98 2.62
C VAL A 124 -3.51 3.23 2.52
N PRO A 125 -3.95 4.49 2.31
CA PRO A 125 -5.38 4.83 2.26
C PRO A 125 -6.07 4.29 1.00
N ASP A 126 -5.40 4.39 -0.14
CA ASP A 126 -5.89 3.95 -1.44
C ASP A 126 -4.75 3.56 -2.38
N LEU A 127 -5.10 2.69 -3.32
CA LEU A 127 -4.21 2.12 -4.33
C LEU A 127 -4.76 2.38 -5.73
N HIS A 128 -3.84 2.65 -6.66
CA HIS A 128 -4.12 2.65 -8.09
C HIS A 128 -3.71 1.29 -8.65
N LEU A 129 -4.67 0.45 -9.05
CA LEU A 129 -4.42 -0.92 -9.48
C LEU A 129 -4.60 -1.14 -10.99
N TRP A 130 -3.72 -1.97 -11.54
CA TRP A 130 -3.83 -2.54 -12.87
C TRP A 130 -3.73 -4.06 -12.80
N ARG A 131 -4.41 -4.74 -13.73
CA ARG A 131 -4.26 -6.18 -13.97
C ARG A 131 -3.53 -6.38 -15.29
N VAL A 132 -2.32 -6.91 -15.24
CA VAL A 132 -1.46 -7.07 -16.42
C VAL A 132 -0.83 -8.45 -16.40
N ASP A 133 -0.99 -9.21 -17.48
CA ASP A 133 -0.42 -10.56 -17.64
C ASP A 133 -0.72 -11.52 -16.47
N GLY A 134 -1.91 -11.41 -15.87
CA GLY A 134 -2.29 -12.24 -14.72
C GLY A 134 -1.61 -11.85 -13.40
N ARG A 135 -1.04 -10.65 -13.30
CA ARG A 135 -0.52 -10.05 -12.07
C ARG A 135 -1.19 -8.71 -11.78
N TRP A 136 -1.42 -8.44 -10.51
CA TRP A 136 -1.83 -7.14 -10.01
C TRP A 136 -0.61 -6.26 -9.85
N ILE A 137 -0.73 -5.01 -10.29
CA ILE A 137 0.27 -3.98 -10.09
C ILE A 137 -0.43 -2.83 -9.39
N ALA A 138 0.09 -2.37 -8.27
CA ALA A 138 -0.49 -1.28 -7.51
C ALA A 138 0.53 -0.18 -7.23
N LEU A 139 0.07 1.06 -7.21
CA LEU A 139 0.79 2.21 -6.66
C LEU A 139 0.02 2.78 -5.47
N GLY A 140 0.73 3.13 -4.41
CA GLY A 140 0.15 3.74 -3.22
C GLY A 140 1.16 4.61 -2.48
N VAL A 141 0.67 5.56 -1.69
CA VAL A 141 1.49 6.32 -0.75
C VAL A 141 1.18 5.77 0.63
N SER A 142 2.21 5.26 1.32
CA SER A 142 2.08 4.81 2.70
C SER A 142 2.61 5.87 3.66
N GLN A 143 1.92 6.03 4.77
CA GLN A 143 2.46 6.66 5.96
C GLN A 143 1.91 5.93 7.20
N TRP A 144 2.82 5.49 8.06
CA TRP A 144 2.47 4.75 9.29
C TRP A 144 2.03 5.66 10.42
N ASP A 145 2.69 6.81 10.56
CA ASP A 145 2.38 7.84 11.54
C ASP A 145 2.81 9.20 10.97
N LYS A 146 2.23 10.30 11.49
CA LYS A 146 2.56 11.66 11.06
C LYS A 146 4.03 12.01 11.23
N GLU A 147 4.70 11.44 12.23
CA GLU A 147 6.13 11.66 12.49
C GLU A 147 7.02 10.82 11.58
N LEU A 148 6.46 9.74 10.99
CA LEU A 148 7.19 8.80 10.15
C LEU A 148 7.22 9.22 8.67
N PRO A 149 8.25 8.79 7.92
CA PRO A 149 8.37 9.10 6.52
C PRO A 149 7.17 8.66 5.68
N PHE A 150 6.85 9.45 4.66
CA PHE A 150 6.05 9.00 3.53
C PHE A 150 6.87 8.04 2.67
N GLN A 151 6.22 7.02 2.14
CA GLN A 151 6.82 6.12 1.16
C GLN A 151 5.90 5.95 -0.04
N LEU A 152 6.44 6.15 -1.24
CA LEU A 152 5.75 5.81 -2.49
C LEU A 152 6.03 4.34 -2.79
N LEU A 153 5.00 3.51 -2.81
CA LEU A 153 5.12 2.07 -2.96
C LEU A 153 4.69 1.62 -4.36
N ALA A 154 5.41 0.63 -4.89
CA ALA A 154 4.96 -0.19 -6.00
C ALA A 154 4.78 -1.64 -5.55
N VAL A 155 3.62 -2.21 -5.82
CA VAL A 155 3.27 -3.58 -5.44
C VAL A 155 3.06 -4.40 -6.70
N VAL A 156 3.59 -5.61 -6.74
CA VAL A 156 3.26 -6.62 -7.75
C VAL A 156 2.83 -7.89 -7.02
N THR A 157 1.64 -8.39 -7.30
CA THR A 157 1.12 -9.58 -6.60
C THR A 157 0.25 -10.45 -7.51
N GLU A 158 0.24 -11.75 -7.27
CA GLU A 158 -0.71 -12.70 -7.88
C GLU A 158 -1.98 -12.86 -7.05
N ILE A 159 -2.00 -12.35 -5.82
CA ILE A 159 -3.09 -12.45 -4.85
C ILE A 159 -4.13 -11.37 -5.16
N ASP A 160 -5.39 -11.77 -5.26
CA ASP A 160 -6.49 -10.83 -5.55
C ASP A 160 -6.75 -9.87 -4.38
N PRO A 161 -7.11 -8.60 -4.66
CA PRO A 161 -7.48 -7.64 -3.61
C PRO A 161 -8.74 -8.11 -2.84
N PRO A 162 -8.81 -7.83 -1.52
CA PRO A 162 -9.78 -8.42 -0.59
C PRO A 162 -11.16 -7.78 -0.58
#